data_AF-A0A519DFR0-F1
#
_entry.id   AF-A0A519DFR0-F1
#
_cell.length_a   1.000
_cell.length_b   1.000
_cell.length_c   1.000
_cell.angle_alpha   90.00
_cell.angle_beta   90.00
_cell.angle_gamma   90.00
#
_symmetry.space_group_name_H-M   'P 1'
#
loop_
_entity.id
_entity.type
_entity.pdbx_description
1 polymer ?
#
loop_
_entity_poly.entity_id
_entity_poly.type
_entity_poly.pdbx_seq_one_letter_code
_entity_poly.pdbx_strand_id
1 'polypeptide(L)'
;MVIITLLHTIIEKAGAVALLMSEEASVDAKMLGMAAKATLATMLLVLWQGASGISGLGYTFGNMDLASSHGHSGELAFVVAIVIAVLVVKSKTDSSQLKGMAFGLAGMLLPWMGMFHAMMALGIMSHATILWYQLSKTSSQ
;
A
#
# COMPACT_ATOMS: atom_id res chain seq x y z
N MET A 1 47.54 -1.79 -29.84
CA MET A 1 46.29 -2.29 -30.47
C MET A 1 45.29 -2.82 -29.44
N VAL A 2 45.67 -3.76 -28.57
CA VAL A 2 44.79 -4.40 -27.57
C VAL A 2 44.09 -3.41 -26.60
N ILE A 3 44.79 -2.36 -26.16
CA ILE A 3 44.25 -1.38 -25.20
C ILE A 3 43.06 -0.59 -25.77
N ILE A 4 43.10 -0.27 -27.08
CA ILE A 4 42.05 0.50 -27.75
C ILE A 4 40.78 -0.35 -27.90
N THR A 5 40.94 -1.63 -28.27
CA THR A 5 39.83 -2.58 -28.37
C THR A 5 39.15 -2.81 -27.02
N LEU A 6 39.94 -2.91 -25.94
CA LEU A 6 39.43 -3.06 -24.59
C LEU A 6 38.63 -1.82 -24.15
N LEU A 7 39.14 -0.63 -24.46
CA LEU A 7 38.48 0.63 -24.12
C LEU A 7 37.14 0.80 -24.86
N HIS A 8 37.08 0.49 -26.16
CA HIS A 8 35.84 0.48 -26.92
C HIS A 8 34.80 -0.48 -26.34
N THR A 9 35.22 -1.69 -25.96
CA THR A 9 34.31 -2.70 -25.38
C THR A 9 33.74 -2.24 -24.04
N ILE A 10 34.54 -1.55 -23.23
CA ILE A 10 34.10 -0.99 -21.94
C ILE A 10 33.11 0.15 -22.16
N ILE A 11 33.37 1.05 -23.13
CA ILE A 11 32.47 2.16 -23.46
C ILE A 11 31.13 1.66 -24.02
N GLU A 12 31.15 0.67 -24.92
CA GLU A 12 29.93 0.03 -25.44
C GLU A 12 29.12 -0.62 -24.34
N LYS A 13 29.76 -1.37 -23.43
CA LYS A 13 29.06 -1.97 -22.30
C LYS A 13 28.50 -0.93 -21.35
N ALA A 14 29.24 0.14 -21.06
CA ALA A 14 28.76 1.23 -20.22
C ALA A 14 27.57 1.96 -20.85
N GLY A 15 27.61 2.20 -22.17
CA GLY A 15 26.51 2.78 -22.94
C GLY A 15 25.28 1.88 -22.93
N ALA A 16 25.44 0.57 -23.15
CA ALA A 16 24.34 -0.39 -23.10
C ALA A 16 23.73 -0.48 -21.69
N VAL A 17 24.54 -0.46 -20.64
CA VAL A 17 24.06 -0.42 -19.24
C VAL A 17 23.30 0.88 -18.97
N ALA A 18 23.83 2.03 -19.40
CA ALA A 18 23.15 3.31 -19.24
C ALA A 18 21.82 3.37 -20.00
N LEU A 19 21.73 2.74 -21.17
CA LEU A 19 20.51 2.67 -21.98
C LEU A 19 19.47 1.72 -21.38
N LEU A 20 19.91 0.60 -20.79
CA LEU A 20 19.05 -0.29 -19.99
C LEU A 20 18.59 0.37 -18.68
N MET A 21 19.41 1.21 -18.06
CA MET A 21 19.04 2.00 -16.87
C MET A 21 18.11 3.17 -17.24
N SER A 22 18.22 3.71 -18.46
CA SER A 22 17.30 4.72 -18.99
C SER A 22 15.91 4.15 -19.27
N GLU A 23 15.78 2.83 -19.38
CA GLU A 23 14.50 2.11 -19.50
C GLU A 23 13.93 1.76 -18.11
N GLU A 24 14.37 2.44 -17.05
CA GLU A 24 13.71 2.38 -15.74
C GLU A 24 12.25 2.79 -15.90
N ALA A 25 11.38 1.81 -15.66
CA ALA A 25 9.95 1.98 -15.80
C ALA A 25 9.48 3.11 -14.89
N SER A 26 9.07 4.23 -15.49
CA SER A 26 8.49 5.36 -14.78
C SER A 26 7.39 4.86 -13.83
N VAL A 27 7.50 5.21 -12.55
CA VAL A 27 6.53 4.82 -11.54
C VAL A 27 5.13 5.29 -11.95
N ASP A 28 4.15 4.40 -11.90
CA ASP A 28 2.77 4.73 -12.27
C ASP A 28 2.06 5.44 -11.10
N ALA A 29 2.06 6.78 -11.15
CA ALA A 29 1.41 7.64 -10.17
C ALA A 29 -0.12 7.40 -10.05
N LYS A 30 -0.79 6.96 -11.12
CA LYS A 30 -2.22 6.68 -11.09
C LYS A 30 -2.51 5.45 -10.22
N MET A 31 -1.69 4.41 -10.35
CA MET A 31 -1.80 3.22 -9.51
C MET A 31 -1.53 3.54 -8.03
N LEU A 32 -0.50 4.35 -7.73
CA LEU A 32 -0.25 4.83 -6.37
C LEU A 32 -1.40 5.70 -5.84
N GLY A 33 -1.98 6.56 -6.67
CA GLY A 33 -3.13 7.37 -6.30
C GLY A 33 -4.39 6.54 -6.01
N MET A 34 -4.61 5.44 -6.74
CA MET A 34 -5.67 4.48 -6.43
C MET A 34 -5.39 3.72 -5.13
N ALA A 35 -4.14 3.30 -4.90
CA ALA A 35 -3.74 2.68 -3.64
C ALA A 35 -3.97 3.62 -2.44
N ALA A 36 -3.78 4.93 -2.62
CA ALA A 36 -4.00 5.92 -1.57
C ALA A 36 -5.49 6.03 -1.22
N LYS A 37 -6.36 6.11 -2.23
CA LYS A 37 -7.82 6.10 -2.02
C LYS A 37 -8.30 4.80 -1.38
N ALA A 38 -7.76 3.66 -1.81
CA ALA A 38 -8.07 2.37 -1.21
C ALA A 38 -7.60 2.28 0.25
N THR A 39 -6.43 2.82 0.58
CA THR A 39 -5.92 2.90 1.97
C THR A 39 -6.86 3.73 2.86
N LEU A 40 -7.39 4.84 2.33
CA LEU A 40 -8.41 5.64 3.03
C LEU A 40 -9.71 4.84 3.23
N ALA A 41 -10.15 4.09 2.22
CA ALA A 41 -11.33 3.22 2.34
C ALA A 41 -11.11 2.14 3.42
N THR A 42 -9.94 1.50 3.46
CA THR A 42 -9.57 0.55 4.51
C THR A 42 -9.59 1.20 5.90
N MET A 43 -9.12 2.45 6.03
CA MET A 43 -9.22 3.20 7.29
C MET A 43 -10.67 3.33 7.76
N LEU A 44 -11.57 3.76 6.87
CA LEU A 44 -12.97 3.94 7.21
C LEU A 44 -13.62 2.61 7.64
N LEU A 45 -13.29 1.51 6.96
CA LEU A 45 -13.78 0.18 7.32
C LEU A 45 -13.28 -0.27 8.70
N VAL A 46 -12.02 -0.02 9.04
CA VAL A 46 -11.45 -0.37 10.36
C VAL A 46 -12.01 0.51 11.48
N LEU A 47 -12.28 1.79 11.22
CA LEU A 47 -12.97 2.66 12.18
C LEU A 47 -14.42 2.23 12.37
N TRP A 48 -15.11 1.86 11.29
CA TRP A 48 -16.47 1.31 11.35
C TRP A 48 -16.52 -0.01 12.13
N GLN A 49 -15.51 -0.88 11.97
CA GLN A 49 -15.33 -2.07 12.79
C GLN A 49 -15.22 -1.76 14.28
N GLY A 50 -14.39 -0.78 14.64
CA GLY A 50 -14.29 -0.30 16.01
C GLY A 50 -15.63 0.19 16.56
N ALA A 51 -16.37 0.99 15.78
CA ALA A 51 -17.67 1.53 16.18
C ALA A 51 -18.75 0.45 16.32
N SER A 52 -18.83 -0.49 15.38
CA SER A 52 -19.77 -1.61 15.41
C SER A 52 -19.48 -2.60 16.54
N GLY A 53 -18.20 -2.82 16.86
CA GLY A 53 -17.79 -3.66 18.00
C GLY A 53 -18.23 -3.08 19.35
N ILE A 54 -18.16 -1.75 19.51
CA ILE A 54 -18.67 -1.05 20.70
C ILE A 54 -20.20 -1.21 20.82
N SER A 55 -20.92 -1.26 19.70
CA SER A 55 -22.38 -1.49 19.73
C SER A 55 -22.78 -2.87 20.22
N GLY A 56 -21.95 -3.89 19.99
CA GLY A 56 -22.12 -5.23 20.54
C GLY A 56 -22.01 -5.28 22.07
N LEU A 57 -21.46 -4.23 22.70
CA LEU A 57 -21.39 -4.07 24.16
C LEU A 57 -22.62 -3.33 24.73
N GLY A 58 -23.65 -3.10 23.92
CA GLY A 58 -24.90 -2.42 24.32
C GLY A 58 -24.93 -0.91 24.07
N TYR A 59 -23.87 -0.33 23.47
CA TYR A 59 -23.81 1.09 23.13
C TYR A 59 -24.29 1.35 21.70
N THR A 60 -25.56 1.69 21.53
CA THR A 60 -26.14 1.95 20.21
C THR A 60 -25.92 3.40 19.76
N PHE A 61 -25.47 3.62 18.52
CA PHE A 61 -25.51 4.95 17.90
C PHE A 61 -26.90 5.17 17.28
N GLY A 62 -27.83 5.72 18.05
CA GLY A 62 -29.23 5.86 17.64
C GLY A 62 -29.92 4.49 17.46
N ASN A 63 -30.78 4.36 16.44
CA ASN A 63 -31.53 3.13 16.12
C ASN A 63 -30.79 2.20 15.13
N MET A 64 -29.48 2.36 14.93
CA MET A 64 -28.72 1.56 13.96
C MET A 64 -28.23 0.24 14.59
N ASP A 65 -28.63 -0.89 14.01
CA ASP A 65 -28.09 -2.22 14.33
C ASP A 65 -26.71 -2.41 13.68
N LEU A 66 -25.70 -1.81 14.32
CA LEU A 66 -24.32 -1.82 13.84
C LEU A 66 -23.63 -3.18 14.06
N ALA A 67 -24.10 -3.98 15.03
CA ALA A 67 -23.53 -5.28 15.37
C ALA A 67 -23.63 -6.26 14.19
N SER A 68 -24.72 -6.22 13.44
CA SER A 68 -24.92 -7.02 12.22
C SER A 68 -23.83 -6.80 11.15
N SER A 69 -23.21 -5.61 11.13
CA SER A 69 -22.20 -5.22 10.14
C SER A 69 -20.75 -5.45 10.62
N HIS A 70 -20.58 -5.88 11.88
CA HIS A 70 -19.27 -6.04 12.51
C HIS A 70 -18.41 -7.01 11.70
N GLY A 71 -18.73 -8.31 11.59
CA GLY A 71 -17.89 -9.25 10.84
C GLY A 71 -17.57 -8.84 9.39
N HIS A 72 -18.58 -8.37 8.65
CA HIS A 72 -18.46 -8.07 7.22
C HIS A 72 -17.53 -6.90 6.88
N SER A 73 -17.51 -5.87 7.72
CA SER A 73 -16.63 -4.71 7.47
C SER A 73 -15.14 -5.08 7.53
N GLY A 74 -14.81 -6.20 8.18
CA GLY A 74 -13.43 -6.65 8.33
C GLY A 74 -12.96 -7.52 7.18
N GLU A 75 -13.82 -8.41 6.73
CA GLU A 75 -13.62 -9.16 5.48
C GLU A 75 -13.41 -8.20 4.30
N LEU A 76 -14.23 -7.14 4.22
CA LEU A 76 -14.07 -6.08 3.22
C LEU A 76 -12.72 -5.34 3.36
N ALA A 77 -12.33 -4.97 4.58
CA ALA A 77 -11.05 -4.30 4.81
C ALA A 77 -9.86 -5.16 4.37
N PHE A 78 -9.92 -6.47 4.61
CA PHE A 78 -8.90 -7.43 4.17
C PHE A 78 -8.83 -7.52 2.63
N VAL A 79 -9.97 -7.65 1.96
CA VAL A 79 -10.02 -7.66 0.48
C VAL A 79 -9.43 -6.37 -0.10
N VAL A 80 -9.78 -5.21 0.47
CA VAL A 80 -9.22 -3.93 0.02
C VAL A 80 -7.70 -3.87 0.29
N ALA A 81 -7.21 -4.43 1.39
CA ALA A 81 -5.77 -4.51 1.67
C ALA A 81 -4.99 -5.36 0.65
N ILE A 82 -5.57 -6.46 0.18
CA ILE A 82 -4.99 -7.24 -0.94
C ILE A 82 -4.92 -6.39 -2.21
N VAL A 83 -6.00 -5.67 -2.53
CA VAL A 83 -6.03 -4.76 -3.70
C VAL A 83 -4.95 -3.69 -3.59
N ILE A 84 -4.74 -3.10 -2.40
CA ILE A 84 -3.66 -2.14 -2.15
C ILE A 84 -2.30 -2.74 -2.47
N ALA A 85 -2.00 -3.95 -1.98
CA ALA A 85 -0.73 -4.63 -2.26
C ALA A 85 -0.52 -4.84 -3.77
N VAL A 86 -1.56 -5.28 -4.48
CA VAL A 86 -1.50 -5.44 -5.94
C VAL A 86 -1.24 -4.11 -6.64
N LEU A 87 -1.93 -3.03 -6.24
CA LEU A 87 -1.75 -1.70 -6.84
C LEU A 87 -0.34 -1.15 -6.61
N VAL A 88 0.23 -1.32 -5.41
CA VAL A 88 1.60 -0.92 -5.08
C VAL A 88 2.63 -1.71 -5.89
N VAL A 89 2.43 -3.02 -6.07
CA VAL A 89 3.33 -3.83 -6.92
C VAL A 89 3.20 -3.42 -8.38
N LYS A 90 1.97 -3.23 -8.87
CA LYS A 90 1.70 -2.82 -10.26
C LYS A 90 2.18 -1.41 -10.58
N SER A 91 2.32 -0.55 -9.58
CA SER A 91 2.83 0.81 -9.80
C SER A 91 4.31 0.85 -10.17
N LYS A 92 5.01 -0.29 -10.08
CA LYS A 92 6.45 -0.42 -10.32
C LYS A 92 7.30 0.52 -9.45
N THR A 93 6.80 0.92 -8.27
CA THR A 93 7.61 1.68 -7.31
C THR A 93 8.81 0.86 -6.83
N ASP A 94 9.98 1.47 -6.70
CA ASP A 94 11.18 0.81 -6.17
C ASP A 94 11.24 0.82 -4.64
N SER A 95 10.26 1.43 -3.97
CA SER A 95 10.19 1.48 -2.52
C SER A 95 9.89 0.10 -1.94
N SER A 96 10.94 -0.60 -1.49
CA SER A 96 10.83 -1.86 -0.75
C SER A 96 10.05 -1.70 0.56
N GLN A 97 10.20 -0.55 1.21
CA GLN A 97 9.43 -0.16 2.39
C GLN A 97 7.92 -0.09 2.07
N LEU A 98 7.51 0.61 1.01
CA LEU A 98 6.10 0.73 0.65
C LEU A 98 5.50 -0.64 0.27
N LYS A 99 6.23 -1.46 -0.52
CA LYS A 99 5.82 -2.84 -0.82
C LYS A 99 5.65 -3.67 0.45
N GLY A 100 6.65 -3.65 1.33
CA GLY A 100 6.64 -4.38 2.59
C GLY A 100 5.47 -3.98 3.49
N MET A 101 5.15 -2.68 3.56
CA MET A 101 4.02 -2.20 4.33
C MET A 101 2.66 -2.54 3.70
N ALA A 102 2.56 -2.56 2.37
CA ALA A 102 1.32 -2.97 1.70
C ALA A 102 1.00 -4.45 1.96
N PHE A 103 2.01 -5.32 1.91
CA PHE A 103 1.86 -6.73 2.32
C PHE A 103 1.63 -6.86 3.83
N GLY A 104 2.34 -6.07 4.64
CA GLY A 104 2.16 -6.00 6.09
C GLY A 104 0.74 -5.63 6.48
N LEU A 105 0.11 -4.70 5.76
CA LEU A 105 -1.28 -4.31 5.99
C LEU A 105 -2.25 -5.48 5.76
N ALA A 106 -2.10 -6.21 4.64
CA ALA A 106 -2.89 -7.40 4.37
C ALA A 106 -2.63 -8.49 5.42
N GLY A 107 -1.36 -8.69 5.80
CA GLY A 107 -0.95 -9.63 6.84
C GLY A 107 -1.49 -9.29 8.23
N MET A 108 -1.58 -8.01 8.59
CA MET A 108 -2.16 -7.56 9.88
C MET A 108 -3.67 -7.79 9.97
N LEU A 109 -4.37 -7.77 8.83
CA LEU A 109 -5.82 -8.02 8.74
C LEU A 109 -6.17 -9.52 8.66
N LEU A 110 -5.16 -10.40 8.51
CA LEU A 110 -5.31 -11.85 8.38
C LEU A 110 -5.55 -12.57 9.72
N PRO A 111 -4.82 -12.27 10.82
CA PRO A 111 -5.12 -12.77 12.16
C PRO A 111 -6.17 -11.87 12.84
N TRP A 112 -7.42 -11.89 12.35
CA TRP A 112 -8.49 -11.16 13.00
C TRP A 112 -9.22 -12.02 14.03
N MET A 113 -8.91 -11.79 15.31
CA MET A 113 -9.78 -12.06 16.47
C MET A 113 -9.60 -10.91 17.48
N GLY A 114 -10.53 -9.96 17.50
CA GLY A 114 -10.97 -9.35 18.76
C GLY A 114 -10.46 -7.97 19.20
N MET A 115 -9.16 -7.61 19.15
CA MET A 115 -8.70 -6.50 20.02
C MET A 115 -7.68 -5.49 19.48
N PHE A 116 -7.22 -5.57 18.23
CA PHE A 116 -6.12 -4.73 17.72
C PHE A 116 -6.52 -3.56 16.80
N HIS A 117 -7.74 -3.04 16.90
CA HIS A 117 -8.24 -1.96 16.03
C HIS A 117 -7.36 -0.70 16.05
N ALA A 118 -6.89 -0.28 17.23
CA ALA A 118 -6.02 0.89 17.35
C ALA A 118 -4.66 0.69 16.68
N MET A 119 -4.07 -0.51 16.80
CA MET A 119 -2.81 -0.84 16.14
C MET A 119 -2.97 -0.93 14.61
N MET A 120 -4.12 -1.45 14.14
CA MET A 120 -4.43 -1.46 12.71
C MET A 120 -4.60 -0.04 12.17
N ALA A 121 -5.31 0.84 12.88
CA ALA A 121 -5.43 2.25 12.49
C ALA A 121 -4.06 2.93 12.39
N LEU A 122 -3.15 2.71 13.36
CA LEU A 122 -1.78 3.24 13.30
C LEU A 122 -0.96 2.66 12.13
N GLY A 123 -1.10 1.36 11.85
CA GLY A 123 -0.46 0.71 10.70
C GLY A 123 -0.95 1.29 9.37
N ILE A 124 -2.26 1.49 9.23
CA ILE A 124 -2.88 2.10 8.04
C ILE A 124 -2.42 3.56 7.89
N MET A 125 -2.37 4.35 8.98
CA MET A 125 -1.87 5.73 8.96
C MET A 125 -0.40 5.79 8.52
N SER A 126 0.43 4.88 9.02
CA SER A 126 1.84 4.80 8.66
C SER A 126 2.00 4.46 7.17
N HIS A 127 1.23 3.48 6.68
CA HIS A 127 1.18 3.11 5.27
C HIS A 127 0.72 4.29 4.39
N ALA A 128 -0.34 4.99 4.79
CA ALA A 128 -0.86 6.17 4.09
C ALA A 128 0.20 7.29 3.99
N THR A 129 0.96 7.52 5.06
CA THR A 129 2.00 8.56 5.09
C THR A 129 3.11 8.26 4.09
N ILE A 130 3.61 7.02 4.07
CA ILE A 130 4.69 6.61 3.16
C ILE A 130 4.18 6.57 1.71
N LEU A 131 2.95 6.10 1.50
CA LEU A 131 2.33 6.10 0.18
C LEU A 131 2.16 7.53 -0.38
N TRP A 132 1.72 8.47 0.46
CA TRP A 132 1.61 9.88 0.10
C TRP A 132 2.97 10.51 -0.24
N TYR A 133 4.00 10.20 0.53
CA TYR A 133 5.37 10.65 0.25
C TYR A 133 5.89 10.11 -1.10
N GLN A 134 5.63 8.84 -1.42
CA GLN A 134 6.02 8.29 -2.72
C GLN A 134 5.22 8.94 -3.86
N LEU A 135 3.92 9.15 -3.68
CA LEU A 135 3.06 9.79 -4.68
C LEU A 135 3.51 11.22 -4.98
N SER A 136 3.84 12.02 -3.95
CA SER A 136 4.28 13.41 -4.13
C SER A 136 5.64 13.51 -4.83
N LYS A 137 6.54 12.55 -4.57
CA LYS A 137 7.81 12.42 -5.29
C LYS A 137 7.58 12.14 -6.78
N THR A 138 6.66 11.24 -7.10
CA THR A 138 6.35 10.88 -8.50
C THR A 138 5.61 11.99 -9.24
N SER A 139 4.75 12.78 -8.58
CA SER A 139 4.03 13.90 -9.23
C SER A 139 4.89 15.16 -9.46
N SER A 140 6.11 15.19 -8.93
CA SER A 140 7.04 16.31 -9.06
C SER A 140 8.09 16.10 -10.16
N GLN A 141 8.03 14.96 -10.86
CA GLN A 141 8.85 14.59 -12.02
C GLN A 141 8.04 14.78 -13.30
#